data_AF-A0ABD7D8S8-F1
#
_entry.id   AF-A0ABD7D8S8-F1
#
_cell.length_a   1.000
_cell.length_b   1.000
_cell.length_c   1.000
_cell.angle_alpha   90.00
_cell.angle_beta   90.00
_cell.angle_gamma   90.00
#
_symmetry.space_group_name_H-M   'P 1'
#
loop_
_entity.id
_entity.type
_entity.pdbx_description
1 polymer ?
#
loop_
_entity_poly.entity_id
_entity_poly.type
_entity_poly.pdbx_seq_one_letter_code
_entity_poly.pdbx_strand_id
1 'polypeptide(L)'
;MTTAPDPHTPTAPADTAATAGPPASPATSPAPSPAAPRRRLSVVADQAPDSPVPAGCNSSSPSTDVRGEASRPGRKAAAKAGADLRGEVLLTLARLRLATPHQLKALLLPHQQDTDHVRRALRNLLAESPALVGRTHRAQQSYWYCTPAGLAEAAASGELASPVGRTTGKRIAASKTGLREHGLALVDTVIAFHRAQAADHADWRVEVAHPTPAGNLVPDGVVLLNNGSSAFVEIDRTMSYARLLAKLERYDAYRGAPASGRGNAARPPRSHWQENYAGPSLDRRFPPVLLVFAPAWRRAAPETREAAFHERARRVGSVDYRLTVATTTLPLLTKYGAGREVWRVVGNGRGGERRALAALPKAR
;
A
#
# COMPACT_ATOMS: atom_id res chain seq x y z
N MET A 1 -18.35 49.21 44.72
CA MET A 1 -18.98 50.39 44.10
C MET A 1 -18.71 50.30 42.60
N THR A 2 -19.70 49.86 41.80
CA THR A 2 -20.52 50.71 40.89
C THR A 2 -19.62 51.34 39.81
N THR A 3 -19.77 51.19 38.49
CA THR A 3 -20.94 50.88 37.65
C THR A 3 -20.45 50.63 36.22
N ALA A 4 -21.14 49.77 35.45
CA ALA A 4 -21.06 49.73 33.99
C ALA A 4 -21.75 50.95 33.36
N PRO A 5 -21.56 51.17 32.04
CA PRO A 5 -22.73 51.35 31.20
C PRO A 5 -22.69 50.52 29.90
N ASP A 6 -23.90 50.14 29.51
CA ASP A 6 -24.42 49.60 28.23
C ASP A 6 -25.61 50.54 27.88
N PRO A 7 -26.36 50.45 26.75
CA PRO A 7 -26.11 50.06 25.35
C PRO A 7 -26.82 51.05 24.34
N HIS A 8 -27.00 50.63 23.07
CA HIS A 8 -27.97 51.13 22.03
C HIS A 8 -27.60 52.34 21.13
N THR A 9 -27.92 52.48 19.82
CA THR A 9 -28.31 51.66 18.62
C THR A 9 -28.13 52.62 17.37
N PRO A 10 -28.74 52.46 16.15
CA PRO A 10 -28.04 52.33 14.84
C PRO A 10 -28.30 53.47 13.80
N THR A 11 -27.64 53.44 12.62
CA THR A 11 -28.27 53.72 11.29
C THR A 11 -27.33 53.39 10.10
N ALA A 12 -27.87 52.68 9.11
CA ALA A 12 -27.38 52.49 7.72
C ALA A 12 -27.69 53.76 6.87
N PRO A 13 -27.50 53.89 5.52
CA PRO A 13 -27.23 52.86 4.49
C PRO A 13 -26.26 53.28 3.34
N ALA A 14 -25.98 52.34 2.42
CA ALA A 14 -25.76 52.69 1.01
C ALA A 14 -26.14 51.49 0.13
N ASP A 15 -27.23 51.68 -0.62
CA ASP A 15 -27.71 50.81 -1.68
C ASP A 15 -26.69 50.67 -2.81
N THR A 16 -26.59 49.46 -3.37
CA THR A 16 -26.49 49.34 -4.82
C THR A 16 -27.16 48.04 -5.26
N ALA A 17 -28.30 48.21 -5.94
CA ALA A 17 -29.06 47.16 -6.58
C ALA A 17 -28.38 46.70 -7.88
N ALA A 18 -28.38 45.39 -8.12
CA ALA A 18 -28.30 44.80 -9.45
C ALA A 18 -29.08 43.47 -9.47
N THR A 19 -30.34 43.55 -9.87
CA THR A 19 -31.18 42.46 -10.44
C THR A 19 -30.63 42.17 -11.86
N ALA A 20 -30.63 40.98 -12.49
CA ALA A 20 -31.39 39.75 -12.37
C ALA A 20 -30.66 38.59 -13.11
N GLY A 21 -31.01 37.34 -12.78
CA GLY A 21 -30.79 36.17 -13.63
C GLY A 21 -31.12 34.84 -12.91
N PRO A 22 -32.02 33.99 -13.43
CA PRO A 22 -32.49 32.79 -12.73
C PRO A 22 -31.43 31.68 -12.68
N PRO A 23 -31.43 30.81 -11.66
CA PRO A 23 -30.44 29.75 -11.54
C PRO A 23 -30.68 28.65 -12.57
N ALA A 24 -29.63 28.30 -13.33
CA ALA A 24 -29.61 27.07 -14.09
C ALA A 24 -29.66 25.87 -13.13
N SER A 25 -30.68 25.03 -13.28
CA SER A 25 -30.82 23.75 -12.58
C SER A 25 -29.54 22.91 -12.72
N PRO A 26 -29.01 22.31 -11.64
CA PRO A 26 -27.93 21.35 -11.78
C PRO A 26 -28.50 20.08 -12.42
N ALA A 27 -27.94 19.71 -13.56
CA ALA A 27 -28.12 18.40 -14.15
C ALA A 27 -27.81 17.33 -13.09
N THR A 28 -28.77 16.43 -12.91
CA THR A 28 -28.68 15.17 -12.17
C THR A 28 -27.32 14.52 -12.39
N SER A 29 -26.57 14.32 -11.30
CA SER A 29 -25.37 13.48 -11.32
C SER A 29 -25.75 12.06 -11.79
N PRO A 30 -25.00 11.45 -12.72
CA PRO A 30 -25.29 10.08 -13.13
C PRO A 30 -25.01 9.15 -11.95
N ALA A 31 -25.95 8.24 -11.70
CA ALA A 31 -25.81 7.15 -10.76
C ALA A 31 -24.55 6.32 -11.08
N PRO A 32 -23.86 5.74 -10.08
CA PRO A 32 -22.71 4.87 -10.32
C PRO A 32 -23.16 3.64 -11.12
N SER A 33 -22.65 3.52 -12.35
CA SER A 33 -22.82 2.32 -13.17
C SER A 33 -22.08 1.12 -12.57
N PRO A 34 -22.58 -0.11 -12.77
CA PRO A 34 -22.05 -1.32 -12.17
C PRO A 34 -20.65 -1.64 -12.71
N ALA A 35 -19.88 -2.36 -11.88
CA ALA A 35 -18.47 -2.72 -12.07
C ALA A 35 -18.11 -3.06 -13.53
N ALA A 36 -17.31 -2.17 -14.14
CA ALA A 36 -16.68 -2.46 -15.42
C ALA A 36 -15.69 -3.62 -15.26
N PRO A 37 -15.57 -4.52 -16.25
CA PRO A 37 -14.61 -5.61 -16.22
C PRO A 37 -13.18 -5.05 -16.14
N ARG A 38 -12.38 -5.61 -15.23
CA ARG A 38 -10.96 -5.28 -15.00
C ARG A 38 -10.21 -5.23 -16.33
N ARG A 39 -9.82 -4.04 -16.77
CA ARG A 39 -8.98 -3.83 -17.95
C ARG A 39 -7.55 -4.24 -17.58
N ARG A 40 -7.16 -5.49 -17.87
CA ARG A 40 -5.79 -5.96 -17.67
C ARG A 40 -4.81 -5.01 -18.38
N LEU A 41 -3.77 -4.57 -17.67
CA LEU A 41 -2.61 -3.90 -18.26
C LEU A 41 -1.97 -4.78 -19.34
N SER A 42 -2.34 -4.53 -20.60
CA SER A 42 -1.54 -4.96 -21.75
C SER A 42 -0.42 -3.95 -21.91
N VAL A 43 0.78 -4.25 -21.42
CA VAL A 43 1.98 -3.54 -21.84
C VAL A 43 2.18 -3.88 -23.32
N VAL A 44 1.71 -2.99 -24.18
CA VAL A 44 1.80 -3.10 -25.65
C VAL A 44 3.27 -2.93 -26.01
N ALA A 45 3.83 -3.90 -26.74
CA ALA A 45 5.11 -3.72 -27.39
C ALA A 45 4.92 -2.67 -28.48
N ASP A 46 5.65 -1.56 -28.39
CA ASP A 46 5.72 -0.58 -29.46
C ASP A 46 6.24 -1.28 -30.72
N GLN A 47 5.41 -1.36 -31.76
CA GLN A 47 5.87 -1.86 -33.06
C GLN A 47 6.76 -0.79 -33.68
N ALA A 48 8.05 -1.08 -33.78
CA ALA A 48 8.96 -0.28 -34.58
C ALA A 48 8.49 -0.32 -36.05
N PRO A 49 8.49 0.82 -36.76
CA PRO A 49 8.06 0.89 -38.14
C PRO A 49 9.09 0.25 -39.08
N ASP A 50 8.56 -0.41 -40.11
CA ASP A 50 9.30 -0.96 -41.24
C ASP A 50 10.26 0.06 -41.85
N SER A 51 11.45 -0.41 -42.25
CA SER A 51 12.36 0.31 -43.14
C SER A 51 12.81 -0.60 -44.27
N PRO A 52 13.12 -0.02 -45.45
CA PRO A 52 12.79 -0.64 -46.73
C PRO A 52 13.89 -1.55 -47.29
N VAL A 53 13.42 -2.44 -48.17
CA VAL A 53 14.14 -3.40 -49.00
C VAL A 53 15.07 -2.69 -50.01
N PRO A 54 16.24 -3.26 -50.34
CA PRO A 54 16.82 -3.11 -51.68
C PRO A 54 16.55 -4.36 -52.53
N ALA A 55 16.08 -4.11 -53.74
CA ALA A 55 15.82 -5.09 -54.79
C ALA A 55 17.11 -5.78 -55.25
N GLY A 56 16.97 -7.04 -55.68
CA GLY A 56 18.04 -7.80 -56.33
C GLY A 56 17.57 -9.20 -56.70
N CYS A 57 16.94 -9.32 -57.86
CA CYS A 57 16.52 -10.59 -58.47
C CYS A 57 17.72 -11.45 -58.87
N ASN A 58 17.64 -12.78 -58.68
CA ASN A 58 17.50 -13.76 -59.78
C ASN A 58 17.68 -15.22 -59.29
N SER A 59 16.61 -15.99 -59.50
CA SER A 59 16.49 -17.39 -59.94
C SER A 59 17.57 -18.44 -59.60
N SER A 60 17.16 -19.50 -58.88
CA SER A 60 16.92 -20.86 -59.43
C SER A 60 16.54 -21.86 -58.31
N SER A 61 15.46 -22.63 -58.52
CA SER A 61 15.08 -23.86 -57.80
C SER A 61 15.22 -25.06 -58.78
N PRO A 62 15.10 -26.36 -58.42
CA PRO A 62 14.70 -26.99 -57.15
C PRO A 62 15.69 -28.12 -56.69
N SER A 63 15.62 -28.70 -55.48
CA SER A 63 14.81 -29.90 -55.19
C SER A 63 14.99 -30.33 -53.72
N THR A 64 13.85 -30.59 -53.07
CA THR A 64 13.54 -31.62 -52.07
C THR A 64 14.64 -32.17 -51.14
N ASP A 65 14.59 -31.78 -49.87
CA ASP A 65 14.26 -32.76 -48.82
C ASP A 65 13.77 -32.05 -47.53
N VAL A 66 12.52 -32.34 -47.15
CA VAL A 66 11.92 -31.92 -45.89
C VAL A 66 11.53 -33.18 -45.14
N ARG A 67 12.13 -33.43 -43.96
CA ARG A 67 11.35 -33.76 -42.75
C ARG A 67 12.24 -33.82 -41.49
N GLY A 68 11.91 -32.99 -40.49
CA GLY A 68 12.40 -33.20 -39.13
C GLY A 68 12.51 -31.99 -38.22
N GLU A 69 11.99 -30.82 -38.58
CA GLU A 69 12.00 -29.64 -37.69
C GLU A 69 10.92 -29.73 -36.60
N ALA A 70 11.11 -30.63 -35.64
CA ALA A 70 10.38 -30.62 -34.39
C ALA A 70 11.00 -29.55 -33.47
N SER A 71 10.68 -28.28 -33.70
CA SER A 71 11.09 -27.19 -32.81
C SER A 71 9.98 -26.18 -32.52
N ARG A 72 9.48 -26.31 -31.28
CA ARG A 72 9.03 -25.23 -30.37
C ARG A 72 7.61 -24.64 -30.54
N PRO A 73 6.56 -25.41 -30.25
CA PRO A 73 5.30 -24.85 -29.73
C PRO A 73 5.49 -24.25 -28.32
N GLY A 74 6.39 -24.84 -27.51
CA GLY A 74 6.55 -24.47 -26.09
C GLY A 74 7.17 -23.09 -25.84
N ARG A 75 7.99 -22.55 -26.75
CA ARG A 75 8.67 -21.26 -26.56
C ARG A 75 7.72 -20.07 -26.77
N LYS A 76 6.77 -20.18 -27.71
CA LYS A 76 5.73 -19.16 -27.94
C LYS A 76 4.64 -19.18 -26.86
N ALA A 77 4.19 -20.37 -26.44
CA ALA A 77 3.22 -20.50 -25.34
C ALA A 77 3.81 -20.02 -23.99
N ALA A 78 5.07 -20.34 -23.71
CA ALA A 78 5.76 -19.88 -22.50
C ALA A 78 6.10 -18.37 -22.51
N ALA A 79 6.28 -17.76 -23.68
CA ALA A 79 6.42 -16.31 -23.84
C ALA A 79 5.09 -15.59 -23.57
N LYS A 80 3.96 -16.14 -24.03
CA LYS A 80 2.61 -15.61 -23.80
C LYS A 80 2.23 -15.64 -22.30
N ALA A 81 2.49 -16.75 -21.61
CA ALA A 81 2.21 -16.86 -20.17
C ALA A 81 3.03 -15.90 -19.29
N GLY A 82 4.26 -15.57 -19.72
CA GLY A 82 5.07 -14.56 -19.03
C GLY A 82 4.58 -13.14 -19.28
N ALA A 83 3.96 -12.87 -20.43
CA ALA A 83 3.46 -11.57 -20.82
C ALA A 83 2.23 -11.13 -20.00
N ASP A 84 1.34 -12.09 -19.68
CA ASP A 84 0.11 -11.86 -18.91
C ASP A 84 0.38 -11.42 -17.45
N LEU A 85 1.53 -11.82 -16.89
CA LEU A 85 1.93 -11.54 -15.51
C LEU A 85 2.70 -10.22 -15.33
N ARG A 86 3.21 -9.61 -16.41
CA ARG A 86 4.12 -8.44 -16.31
C ARG A 86 3.44 -7.23 -15.68
N GLY A 87 2.20 -6.96 -16.10
CA GLY A 87 1.40 -5.87 -15.55
C GLY A 87 1.17 -6.06 -14.05
N GLU A 88 0.76 -7.26 -13.64
CA GLU A 88 0.53 -7.60 -12.23
C GLU A 88 1.81 -7.50 -11.39
N VAL A 89 2.96 -7.92 -11.94
CA VAL A 89 4.27 -7.76 -11.29
C VAL A 89 4.64 -6.28 -11.13
N LEU A 90 4.47 -5.46 -12.17
CA LEU A 90 4.76 -4.02 -12.11
C LEU A 90 3.87 -3.33 -11.08
N LEU A 91 2.57 -3.61 -11.09
CA LEU A 91 1.61 -3.07 -10.14
C LEU A 91 1.95 -3.47 -8.70
N THR A 92 2.31 -4.74 -8.47
CA THR A 92 2.69 -5.23 -7.14
C THR A 92 3.96 -4.54 -6.64
N LEU A 93 4.97 -4.40 -7.50
CA LEU A 93 6.19 -3.66 -7.16
C LEU A 93 5.94 -2.16 -6.96
N ALA A 94 4.98 -1.57 -7.67
CA ALA A 94 4.58 -0.17 -7.48
C ALA A 94 3.91 0.04 -6.11
N ARG A 95 3.04 -0.89 -5.69
CA ARG A 95 2.37 -0.85 -4.37
C ARG A 95 3.35 -1.09 -3.22
N LEU A 96 4.17 -2.14 -3.31
CA LEU A 96 5.01 -2.63 -2.21
C LEU A 96 6.45 -2.08 -2.24
N ARG A 97 6.81 -1.35 -3.29
CA ARG A 97 8.12 -0.73 -3.57
C ARG A 97 9.27 -1.72 -3.80
N LEU A 98 9.33 -2.83 -3.10
CA LEU A 98 10.43 -3.81 -3.13
C LEU A 98 9.90 -5.22 -2.89
N ALA A 99 10.36 -6.22 -3.65
CA ALA A 99 10.08 -7.63 -3.36
C ALA A 99 11.16 -8.58 -3.90
N THR A 100 11.17 -9.80 -3.38
CA THR A 100 11.91 -10.94 -3.98
C THR A 100 11.00 -11.73 -4.95
N PRO A 101 11.56 -12.55 -5.86
CA PRO A 101 10.74 -13.44 -6.69
C PRO A 101 9.88 -14.42 -5.89
N HIS A 102 10.36 -14.89 -4.73
CA HIS A 102 9.59 -15.76 -3.85
C HIS A 102 8.38 -15.04 -3.24
N GLN A 103 8.56 -13.78 -2.83
CA GLN A 103 7.46 -12.96 -2.31
C GLN A 103 6.43 -12.63 -3.39
N LEU A 104 6.88 -12.23 -4.58
CA LEU A 104 5.99 -12.00 -5.72
C LEU A 104 5.21 -13.26 -6.12
N LYS A 105 5.86 -14.43 -6.10
CA LYS A 105 5.17 -15.71 -6.30
C LYS A 105 4.12 -15.96 -5.22
N ALA A 106 4.45 -15.72 -3.96
CA ALA A 106 3.54 -15.93 -2.85
C ALA A 106 2.27 -15.07 -2.92
N LEU A 107 2.34 -13.91 -3.59
CA LEU A 107 1.22 -13.00 -3.81
C LEU A 107 0.46 -13.31 -5.11
N LEU A 108 1.17 -13.48 -6.22
CA LEU A 108 0.57 -13.54 -7.56
C LEU A 108 0.25 -14.96 -8.02
N LEU A 109 1.04 -15.93 -7.60
CA LEU A 109 0.96 -17.33 -8.05
C LEU A 109 1.04 -18.28 -6.84
N PRO A 110 0.14 -18.16 -5.84
CA PRO A 110 0.26 -18.87 -4.57
C PRO A 110 0.30 -20.39 -4.75
N HIS A 111 -0.43 -20.93 -5.74
CA HIS A 111 -0.57 -22.36 -6.02
C HIS A 111 0.58 -22.98 -6.82
N GLN A 112 1.46 -22.19 -7.44
CA GLN A 112 2.61 -22.75 -8.16
C GLN A 112 3.66 -23.27 -7.16
N GLN A 113 4.59 -24.14 -7.57
CA GLN A 113 5.64 -24.62 -6.67
C GLN A 113 6.89 -23.74 -6.74
N ASP A 114 7.36 -23.46 -7.95
CA ASP A 114 8.59 -22.69 -8.19
C ASP A 114 8.35 -21.18 -8.41
N THR A 115 9.44 -20.46 -8.69
CA THR A 115 9.44 -19.02 -8.98
C THR A 115 9.72 -18.71 -10.45
N ASP A 116 9.70 -19.71 -11.34
CA ASP A 116 10.23 -19.57 -12.70
C ASP A 116 9.37 -18.64 -13.55
N HIS A 117 8.05 -18.70 -13.40
CA HIS A 117 7.11 -17.80 -14.08
C HIS A 117 7.36 -16.34 -13.70
N VAL A 118 7.49 -16.06 -12.40
CA VAL A 118 7.78 -14.71 -11.89
C VAL A 118 9.16 -14.24 -12.36
N ARG A 119 10.19 -15.08 -12.24
CA ARG A 119 11.54 -14.74 -12.69
C ARG A 119 11.58 -14.46 -14.19
N ARG A 120 10.80 -15.19 -15.00
CA ARG A 120 10.66 -14.95 -16.44
C ARG A 120 9.96 -13.62 -16.71
N ALA A 121 8.83 -13.34 -16.05
CA ALA A 121 8.13 -12.07 -16.19
C ALA A 121 9.02 -10.87 -15.84
N LEU A 122 9.78 -10.95 -14.74
CA LEU A 122 10.72 -9.91 -14.32
C LEU A 122 11.88 -9.71 -15.32
N ARG A 123 12.43 -10.80 -15.88
CA ARG A 123 13.47 -10.71 -16.91
C ARG A 123 12.94 -10.09 -18.20
N ASN A 124 11.75 -10.48 -18.64
CA ASN A 124 11.12 -9.91 -19.83
C ASN A 124 10.81 -8.42 -19.63
N LEU A 125 10.25 -8.05 -18.48
CA LEU A 125 9.98 -6.66 -18.14
C LEU A 125 11.26 -5.81 -18.11
N LEU A 126 12.36 -6.35 -17.58
CA LEU A 126 13.66 -5.67 -17.59
C LEU A 126 14.27 -5.56 -19.00
N ALA A 127 14.07 -6.57 -19.86
CA ALA A 127 14.62 -6.58 -21.21
C ALA A 127 13.86 -5.64 -22.16
N GLU A 128 12.53 -5.63 -22.07
CA GLU A 128 11.66 -4.87 -22.96
C GLU A 128 11.41 -3.44 -22.45
N SER A 129 11.42 -3.24 -21.14
CA SER A 129 11.12 -1.95 -20.52
C SER A 129 12.05 -1.68 -19.33
N PRO A 130 13.38 -1.59 -19.54
CA PRO A 130 14.38 -1.44 -18.48
C PRO A 130 14.18 -0.19 -17.62
N ALA A 131 13.48 0.82 -18.15
CA ALA A 131 13.15 2.02 -17.41
C ALA A 131 12.14 1.78 -16.28
N LEU A 132 11.29 0.74 -16.33
CA LEU A 132 10.15 0.54 -15.41
C LEU A 132 10.52 -0.19 -14.11
N VAL A 133 11.49 -1.10 -14.16
CA VAL A 133 11.91 -1.91 -13.01
C VAL A 133 13.41 -1.95 -12.87
N GLY A 134 13.88 -2.10 -11.63
CA GLY A 134 15.29 -2.31 -11.35
C GLY A 134 15.52 -3.56 -10.51
N ARG A 135 16.77 -4.02 -10.52
CA ARG A 135 17.22 -5.20 -9.80
C ARG A 135 18.52 -4.91 -9.04
N THR A 136 18.61 -5.36 -7.81
CA THR A 136 19.87 -5.42 -7.03
C THR A 136 20.12 -6.86 -6.58
N HIS A 137 21.38 -7.20 -6.32
CA HIS A 137 21.77 -8.51 -5.79
C HIS A 137 22.50 -8.35 -4.45
N ARG A 138 22.14 -9.17 -3.46
CA ARG A 138 22.88 -9.30 -2.20
C ARG A 138 22.65 -10.70 -1.62
N ALA A 139 23.69 -11.29 -1.03
CA ALA A 139 23.60 -12.59 -0.36
C ALA A 139 22.90 -13.68 -1.21
N GLN A 140 23.25 -13.77 -2.50
CA GLN A 140 22.64 -14.70 -3.47
C GLN A 140 21.14 -14.52 -3.73
N GLN A 141 20.56 -13.39 -3.31
CA GLN A 141 19.16 -13.04 -3.55
C GLN A 141 19.05 -11.81 -4.46
N SER A 142 18.12 -11.89 -5.41
CA SER A 142 17.75 -10.75 -6.26
C SER A 142 16.58 -9.99 -5.64
N TYR A 143 16.72 -8.68 -5.49
CA TYR A 143 15.67 -7.77 -5.05
C TYR A 143 15.21 -6.93 -6.23
N TRP A 144 13.90 -6.87 -6.42
CA TRP A 144 13.27 -6.17 -7.52
C TRP A 144 12.47 -5.00 -6.99
N TYR A 145 12.52 -3.87 -7.69
CA TYR A 145 11.84 -2.65 -7.28
C TYR A 145 11.28 -1.91 -8.49
N CYS A 146 10.21 -1.15 -8.24
CA CYS A 146 9.65 -0.25 -9.23
C CYS A 146 10.47 1.06 -9.28
N THR A 147 10.77 1.55 -10.47
CA THR A 147 11.45 2.83 -10.71
C THR A 147 10.43 3.99 -10.72
N PRO A 148 10.85 5.26 -10.81
CA PRO A 148 9.90 6.37 -10.98
C PRO A 148 9.06 6.24 -12.25
N ALA A 149 9.65 5.80 -13.36
CA ALA A 149 8.92 5.59 -14.62
C ALA A 149 7.93 4.42 -14.50
N GLY A 150 8.32 3.31 -13.87
CA GLY A 150 7.41 2.20 -13.60
C GLY A 150 6.25 2.58 -12.69
N LEU A 151 6.49 3.49 -11.74
CA LEU A 151 5.46 3.99 -10.84
C LEU A 151 4.45 4.88 -11.60
N ALA A 152 4.94 5.73 -12.50
CA ALA A 152 4.11 6.56 -13.36
C ALA A 152 3.27 5.69 -14.32
N GLU A 153 3.89 4.68 -14.94
CA GLU A 153 3.21 3.70 -15.78
C GLU A 153 2.10 2.95 -15.03
N ALA A 154 2.44 2.43 -13.85
CA ALA A 154 1.48 1.76 -12.99
C ALA A 154 0.36 2.70 -12.53
N ALA A 155 0.64 3.99 -12.29
CA ALA A 155 -0.38 4.98 -11.96
C ALA A 155 -1.28 5.31 -13.16
N ALA A 156 -0.72 5.40 -14.37
CA ALA A 156 -1.45 5.66 -15.60
C ALA A 156 -2.47 4.56 -15.94
N SER A 157 -2.25 3.33 -15.44
CA SER A 157 -3.23 2.23 -15.56
C SER A 157 -4.57 2.49 -14.86
N GLY A 158 -4.62 3.41 -13.88
CA GLY A 158 -5.78 3.65 -13.03
C GLY A 158 -5.99 2.60 -11.94
N GLU A 159 -5.15 1.55 -11.86
CA GLU A 159 -5.27 0.50 -10.84
C GLU A 159 -4.63 0.86 -9.49
N LEU A 160 -3.83 1.93 -9.43
CA LEU A 160 -3.26 2.43 -8.18
C LEU A 160 -4.14 3.54 -7.60
N ALA A 161 -4.52 3.40 -6.34
CA ALA A 161 -5.21 4.48 -5.63
C ALA A 161 -4.26 5.68 -5.46
N SER A 162 -4.76 6.88 -5.75
CA SER A 162 -4.08 8.16 -5.53
C SER A 162 -4.14 8.58 -4.05
N PRO A 163 -3.11 9.25 -3.49
CA PRO A 163 -1.83 9.59 -4.09
C PRO A 163 -0.84 8.42 -4.10
N VAL A 164 -0.11 8.26 -5.19
CA VAL A 164 1.01 7.32 -5.28
C VAL A 164 2.26 8.04 -4.75
N GLY A 165 2.76 7.61 -3.59
CA GLY A 165 3.90 8.27 -2.95
C GLY A 165 5.13 8.31 -3.87
N ARG A 166 5.83 9.45 -3.94
CA ARG A 166 7.01 9.67 -4.80
C ARG A 166 8.24 8.80 -4.47
N THR A 167 8.18 8.03 -3.39
CA THR A 167 9.32 7.23 -2.91
C THR A 167 9.38 5.90 -3.64
N THR A 168 10.42 5.72 -4.46
CA THR A 168 10.63 4.48 -5.21
C THR A 168 11.48 3.48 -4.42
N GLY A 169 11.36 2.20 -4.78
CA GLY A 169 12.09 1.13 -4.10
C GLY A 169 13.60 1.14 -4.33
N LYS A 170 14.13 1.94 -5.28
CA LYS A 170 15.57 1.98 -5.59
C LYS A 170 16.43 2.30 -4.36
N ARG A 171 16.06 3.32 -3.59
CA ARG A 171 16.78 3.72 -2.37
C ARG A 171 16.69 2.64 -1.28
N ILE A 172 15.54 1.98 -1.18
CA ILE A 172 15.28 0.89 -0.23
C ILE A 172 16.15 -0.32 -0.60
N ALA A 173 16.11 -0.75 -1.86
CA ALA A 173 16.83 -1.90 -2.39
C ALA A 173 18.35 -1.74 -2.27
N ALA A 174 18.87 -0.54 -2.53
CA ALA A 174 20.29 -0.22 -2.42
C ALA A 174 20.77 0.02 -0.97
N SER A 175 19.85 0.14 -0.01
CA SER A 175 20.22 0.52 1.36
C SER A 175 21.05 -0.55 2.07
N LYS A 176 22.14 -0.10 2.71
CA LYS A 176 22.95 -0.90 3.63
C LYS A 176 22.45 -0.82 5.07
N THR A 177 21.52 0.09 5.38
CA THR A 177 21.12 0.48 6.76
C THR A 177 19.90 -0.27 7.31
N GLY A 178 19.61 -1.49 6.84
CA GLY A 178 18.47 -2.28 7.33
C GLY A 178 17.11 -1.92 6.71
N LEU A 179 17.03 -0.84 5.93
CA LEU A 179 15.79 -0.37 5.28
C LEU A 179 15.27 -1.38 4.25
N ARG A 180 16.17 -2.10 3.56
CA ARG A 180 15.79 -3.19 2.64
C ARG A 180 15.05 -4.28 3.41
N GLU A 181 15.67 -4.77 4.47
CA GLU A 181 15.14 -5.87 5.26
C GLU A 181 13.86 -5.46 6.03
N HIS A 182 13.70 -4.17 6.34
CA HIS A 182 12.43 -3.60 6.81
C HIS A 182 11.33 -3.67 5.74
N GLY A 183 11.62 -3.20 4.53
CA GLY A 183 10.68 -3.30 3.40
C GLY A 183 10.28 -4.74 3.07
N LEU A 184 11.22 -5.68 3.13
CA LEU A 184 10.93 -7.10 2.92
C LEU A 184 10.04 -7.68 4.02
N ALA A 185 10.24 -7.29 5.28
CA ALA A 185 9.38 -7.71 6.39
C ALA A 185 7.94 -7.16 6.27
N LEU A 186 7.76 -5.97 5.69
CA LEU A 186 6.44 -5.46 5.33
C LEU A 186 5.78 -6.35 4.27
N VAL A 187 6.51 -6.76 3.24
CA VAL A 187 5.98 -7.67 2.22
C VAL A 187 5.62 -9.05 2.80
N ASP A 188 6.42 -9.58 3.74
CA ASP A 188 6.08 -10.83 4.44
C ASP A 188 4.79 -10.68 5.27
N THR A 189 4.58 -9.49 5.86
CA THR A 189 3.34 -9.15 6.55
C THR A 189 2.16 -9.12 5.58
N VAL A 190 2.30 -8.48 4.41
CA VAL A 190 1.28 -8.46 3.36
C VAL A 190 0.92 -9.88 2.91
N ILE A 191 1.92 -10.73 2.67
CA ILE A 191 1.73 -12.14 2.30
C ILE A 191 0.93 -12.88 3.38
N ALA A 192 1.22 -12.64 4.66
CA ALA A 192 0.52 -13.30 5.75
C ALA A 192 -0.96 -12.88 5.85
N PHE A 193 -1.30 -11.62 5.55
CA PHE A 193 -2.69 -11.17 5.46
C PHE A 193 -3.39 -11.74 4.23
N HIS A 194 -2.72 -11.73 3.07
CA HIS A 194 -3.25 -12.26 1.82
C HIS A 194 -3.58 -13.75 1.91
N ARG A 195 -2.64 -14.56 2.41
CA ARG A 195 -2.86 -16.00 2.61
C ARG A 195 -3.96 -16.31 3.63
N ALA A 196 -4.10 -15.47 4.65
CA ALA A 196 -5.13 -15.62 5.65
C ALA A 196 -6.51 -15.11 5.19
N GLN A 197 -6.62 -14.59 3.95
CA GLN A 197 -7.83 -13.95 3.45
C GLN A 197 -8.34 -12.85 4.40
N ALA A 198 -7.42 -12.14 5.06
CA ALA A 198 -7.75 -11.00 5.91
C ALA A 198 -7.83 -9.69 5.10
N ALA A 199 -7.06 -9.60 4.01
CA ALA A 199 -7.04 -8.52 3.02
C ALA A 199 -6.40 -9.04 1.72
N ASP A 200 -6.79 -8.53 0.55
CA ASP A 200 -6.01 -8.79 -0.65
C ASP A 200 -4.71 -7.99 -0.65
N HIS A 201 -3.68 -8.45 -1.35
CA HIS A 201 -2.41 -7.73 -1.44
C HIS A 201 -2.53 -6.41 -2.23
N ALA A 202 -3.52 -6.29 -3.12
CA ALA A 202 -3.81 -5.05 -3.83
C ALA A 202 -4.46 -3.97 -2.94
N ASP A 203 -5.01 -4.36 -1.79
CA ASP A 203 -5.64 -3.48 -0.80
C ASP A 203 -4.62 -2.82 0.16
N TRP A 204 -3.34 -3.11 -0.03
CA TRP A 204 -2.24 -2.53 0.73
C TRP A 204 -1.67 -1.29 0.06
N ARG A 205 -1.32 -0.31 0.88
CA ARG A 205 -0.67 0.93 0.46
C ARG A 205 0.48 1.25 1.40
N VAL A 206 1.65 1.57 0.84
CA VAL A 206 2.77 2.11 1.63
C VAL A 206 2.58 3.62 1.76
N GLU A 207 2.38 4.09 2.98
CA GLU A 207 1.94 5.47 3.21
C GLU A 207 3.03 6.53 3.04
N VAL A 208 2.56 7.78 3.04
CA VAL A 208 3.37 9.00 3.02
C VAL A 208 3.45 9.63 4.42
N ALA A 209 4.25 10.69 4.54
CA ALA A 209 4.30 11.45 5.77
C ALA A 209 3.04 12.29 5.97
N HIS A 210 2.43 12.16 7.14
CA HIS A 210 1.34 13.00 7.63
C HIS A 210 1.89 13.97 8.68
N PRO A 211 1.85 15.29 8.43
CA PRO A 211 2.18 16.27 9.44
C PRO A 211 1.20 16.19 10.61
N THR A 212 1.72 16.21 11.84
CA THR A 212 0.90 16.26 13.06
C THR A 212 1.53 17.26 14.06
N PRO A 213 0.77 17.75 15.04
CA PRO A 213 1.32 18.55 16.13
C PRO A 213 2.46 17.86 16.91
N ALA A 214 2.47 16.52 16.96
CA ALA A 214 3.53 15.72 17.59
C ALA A 214 4.69 15.35 16.63
N GLY A 215 4.74 16.00 15.47
CA GLY A 215 5.70 15.74 14.40
C GLY A 215 5.18 14.78 13.32
N ASN A 216 5.96 14.58 12.26
CA ASN A 216 5.53 13.78 11.11
C ASN A 216 5.30 12.30 11.48
N LEU A 217 4.12 11.80 11.16
CA LEU A 217 3.76 10.39 11.24
C LEU A 217 3.95 9.74 9.85
N VAL A 218 4.63 8.61 9.79
CA VAL A 218 4.72 7.79 8.57
C VAL A 218 4.38 6.36 8.96
N PRO A 219 3.15 5.89 8.67
CA PRO A 219 2.81 4.48 8.77
C PRO A 219 3.67 3.66 7.80
N ASP A 220 4.10 2.46 8.20
CA ASP A 220 4.78 1.57 7.26
C ASP A 220 3.82 1.04 6.18
N GLY A 221 2.55 0.82 6.54
CA GLY A 221 1.50 0.52 5.59
C GLY A 221 0.10 0.79 6.13
N VAL A 222 -0.85 0.88 5.21
CA VAL A 222 -2.29 0.87 5.49
C VAL A 222 -2.91 -0.26 4.67
N VAL A 223 -3.81 -1.01 5.29
CA VAL A 223 -4.53 -2.11 4.66
C VAL A 223 -6.03 -1.89 4.76
N LEU A 224 -6.76 -2.10 3.66
CA LEU A 224 -8.20 -2.29 3.69
C LEU A 224 -8.49 -3.78 3.92
N LEU A 225 -9.11 -4.09 5.05
CA LEU A 225 -9.47 -5.44 5.46
C LEU A 225 -10.72 -5.91 4.73
N ASN A 226 -10.88 -7.23 4.61
CA ASN A 226 -12.03 -7.85 3.92
C ASN A 226 -13.39 -7.55 4.58
N ASN A 227 -13.40 -7.10 5.83
CA ASN A 227 -14.62 -6.58 6.49
C ASN A 227 -14.92 -5.11 6.13
N GLY A 228 -14.18 -4.54 5.18
CA GLY A 228 -14.28 -3.19 4.70
C GLY A 228 -13.64 -2.13 5.60
N SER A 229 -13.07 -2.47 6.77
CA SER A 229 -12.40 -1.52 7.67
C SER A 229 -10.91 -1.38 7.35
N SER A 230 -10.30 -0.24 7.68
CA SER A 230 -8.86 -0.06 7.50
C SER A 230 -8.08 -0.36 8.79
N ALA A 231 -6.80 -0.68 8.65
CA ALA A 231 -5.84 -0.76 9.76
C ALA A 231 -4.51 -0.10 9.38
N PHE A 232 -3.88 0.58 10.34
CA PHE A 232 -2.50 1.05 10.22
C PHE A 232 -1.57 -0.09 10.62
N VAL A 233 -0.50 -0.31 9.86
CA VAL A 233 0.48 -1.36 10.11
C VAL A 233 1.86 -0.75 10.29
N GLU A 234 2.52 -1.16 11.36
CA GLU A 234 3.86 -0.76 11.72
C GLU A 234 4.74 -2.00 11.87
N ILE A 235 5.90 -2.00 11.23
CA ILE A 235 6.87 -3.08 11.34
C ILE A 235 8.00 -2.59 12.25
N ASP A 236 8.25 -3.31 13.34
CA ASP A 236 9.43 -3.07 14.14
C ASP A 236 10.46 -4.18 13.94
N ARG A 237 11.70 -3.77 13.69
CA ARG A 237 12.87 -4.66 13.64
C ARG A 237 13.97 -4.19 14.58
N THR A 238 14.17 -2.88 14.65
CA THR A 238 15.34 -2.29 15.29
C THR A 238 15.04 -1.00 16.05
N MET A 239 13.80 -0.51 16.04
CA MET A 239 13.46 0.78 16.61
C MET A 239 13.62 0.74 18.14
N SER A 240 14.05 1.84 18.76
CA SER A 240 14.05 1.91 20.21
C SER A 240 12.61 1.94 20.73
N TYR A 241 12.36 1.41 21.92
CA TYR A 241 11.02 1.46 22.53
C TYR A 241 10.52 2.90 22.67
N ALA A 242 11.38 3.84 23.05
CA ALA A 242 11.01 5.27 23.13
C ALA A 242 10.47 5.81 21.79
N ARG A 243 11.10 5.42 20.67
CA ARG A 243 10.63 5.83 19.33
C ARG A 243 9.32 5.14 18.93
N LEU A 244 9.11 3.89 19.35
CA LEU A 244 7.82 3.21 19.13
C LEU A 244 6.70 3.86 19.94
N LEU A 245 6.94 4.25 21.19
CA LEU A 245 5.97 4.97 22.02
C LEU A 245 5.67 6.36 21.44
N ALA A 246 6.69 7.10 21.02
CA ALA A 246 6.51 8.38 20.34
C ALA A 246 5.71 8.25 19.03
N LYS A 247 5.79 7.10 18.33
CA LYS A 247 4.90 6.82 17.20
C LYS A 247 3.44 6.73 17.64
N LEU A 248 3.12 6.11 18.77
CA LEU A 248 1.75 6.05 19.29
C LEU A 248 1.21 7.43 19.64
N GLU A 249 2.03 8.30 20.22
CA GLU A 249 1.67 9.70 20.49
C GLU A 249 1.36 10.46 19.18
N ARG A 250 2.13 10.21 18.12
CA ARG A 250 1.85 10.77 16.78
C ARG A 250 0.57 10.22 16.16
N TYR A 251 0.23 8.95 16.38
CA TYR A 251 -1.07 8.42 15.97
C TYR A 251 -2.23 9.09 16.71
N ASP A 252 -2.09 9.35 18.01
CA ASP A 252 -3.12 10.06 18.79
C ASP A 252 -3.29 11.50 18.28
N ALA A 253 -2.18 12.20 18.01
CA ALA A 253 -2.21 13.54 17.42
C ALA A 253 -2.81 13.53 16.00
N TYR A 254 -2.48 12.52 15.19
CA TYR A 254 -3.00 12.35 13.83
C TYR A 254 -4.52 12.15 13.78
N ARG A 255 -5.10 11.51 14.80
CA ARG A 255 -6.56 11.29 14.89
C ARG A 255 -7.37 12.58 14.75
N GLY A 256 -6.87 13.68 15.29
CA GLY A 256 -7.49 15.00 15.22
C GLY A 256 -6.91 15.92 14.14
N ALA A 257 -5.91 15.46 13.37
CA ALA A 257 -5.23 16.31 12.41
C ALA A 257 -6.18 16.68 11.25
N PRO A 258 -6.26 17.97 10.88
CA PRO A 258 -7.11 18.40 9.77
C PRO A 258 -6.65 17.75 8.47
N ALA A 259 -7.58 17.55 7.55
CA ALA A 259 -7.22 17.17 6.18
C ALA A 259 -6.32 18.24 5.54
N SER A 260 -5.32 17.80 4.79
CA SER A 260 -4.45 18.70 4.04
C SER A 260 -5.18 19.21 2.80
N GLY A 261 -5.61 20.48 2.80
CA GLY A 261 -6.21 21.15 1.63
C GLY A 261 -7.20 22.26 2.00
N ARG A 262 -7.67 23.03 1.00
CA ARG A 262 -8.84 23.92 1.18
C ARG A 262 -10.07 23.04 1.33
N GLY A 263 -10.51 22.84 2.58
CA GLY A 263 -11.77 22.17 2.86
C GLY A 263 -12.93 22.88 2.15
N ASN A 264 -13.89 22.09 1.67
CA ASN A 264 -15.11 22.64 1.12
C ASN A 264 -15.96 23.16 2.30
N ALA A 265 -16.11 24.48 2.44
CA ALA A 265 -16.73 25.11 3.62
C ALA A 265 -18.17 24.63 3.89
N ALA A 266 -18.82 24.01 2.90
CA ALA A 266 -20.15 23.42 3.00
C ALA A 266 -20.19 22.03 3.68
N ARG A 267 -19.03 21.40 3.97
CA ARG A 267 -18.98 20.08 4.63
C ARG A 267 -18.51 20.19 6.08
N PRO A 268 -19.02 19.37 7.00
CA PRO A 268 -18.49 19.27 8.35
C PRO A 268 -16.98 19.02 8.32
N PRO A 269 -16.18 19.68 9.18
CA PRO A 269 -14.75 19.49 9.22
C PRO A 269 -14.43 18.01 9.52
N ARG A 270 -13.65 17.38 8.64
CA ARG A 270 -13.19 16.00 8.79
C ARG A 270 -11.68 16.00 9.02
N SER A 271 -11.23 15.07 9.85
CA SER A 271 -9.80 14.80 9.96
C SER A 271 -9.30 14.09 8.70
N HIS A 272 -7.99 14.16 8.45
CA HIS A 272 -7.38 13.50 7.28
C HIS A 272 -7.73 12.00 7.23
N TRP A 273 -7.70 11.31 8.36
CA TRP A 273 -7.98 9.87 8.39
C TRP A 273 -9.45 9.56 8.05
N GLN A 274 -10.39 10.43 8.42
CA GLN A 274 -11.81 10.26 8.08
C GLN A 274 -12.05 10.39 6.58
N GLU A 275 -11.34 11.31 5.93
CA GLU A 275 -11.45 11.48 4.48
C GLU A 275 -10.86 10.30 3.70
N ASN A 276 -9.81 9.68 4.22
CA ASN A 276 -9.04 8.68 3.47
C ASN A 276 -9.35 7.22 3.87
N TYR A 277 -9.78 6.96 5.11
CA TYR A 277 -9.85 5.59 5.66
C TYR A 277 -11.17 5.26 6.38
N ALA A 278 -12.05 6.22 6.66
CA ALA A 278 -13.36 5.90 7.26
C ALA A 278 -14.31 5.20 6.26
N GLY A 279 -13.99 5.21 4.95
CA GLY A 279 -14.87 4.67 3.93
C GLY A 279 -16.20 5.45 3.86
N PRO A 280 -17.30 4.82 3.42
CA PRO A 280 -18.58 5.54 3.21
C PRO A 280 -19.32 5.90 4.50
N SER A 281 -18.90 5.38 5.67
CA SER A 281 -19.60 5.60 6.95
C SER A 281 -18.78 6.51 7.86
N LEU A 282 -19.40 7.61 8.31
CA LEU A 282 -18.79 8.60 9.20
C LEU A 282 -18.74 8.15 10.66
N ASP A 283 -19.51 7.12 11.01
CA ASP A 283 -19.55 6.53 12.36
C ASP A 283 -18.38 5.57 12.61
N ARG A 284 -17.52 5.37 11.60
CA ARG A 284 -16.35 4.53 11.75
C ARG A 284 -15.38 5.16 12.73
N ARG A 285 -14.87 4.32 13.62
CA ARG A 285 -13.87 4.70 14.62
C ARG A 285 -12.48 4.71 14.01
N PHE A 286 -11.54 5.34 14.69
CA PHE A 286 -10.16 5.40 14.25
C PHE A 286 -9.60 3.99 13.99
N PRO A 287 -8.94 3.74 12.84
CA PRO A 287 -8.35 2.44 12.52
C PRO A 287 -7.39 1.94 13.62
N PRO A 288 -7.39 0.63 13.93
CA PRO A 288 -6.41 0.07 14.85
C PRO A 288 -4.99 0.21 14.31
N VAL A 289 -4.03 0.34 15.23
CA VAL A 289 -2.59 0.31 14.93
C VAL A 289 -2.06 -1.09 15.24
N LEU A 290 -1.62 -1.78 14.20
CA LEU A 290 -1.10 -3.14 14.24
C LEU A 290 0.44 -3.08 14.19
N LEU A 291 1.10 -3.44 15.29
CA LEU A 291 2.56 -3.45 15.39
C LEU A 291 3.09 -4.89 15.26
N VAL A 292 3.90 -5.14 14.24
CA VAL A 292 4.49 -6.45 13.94
C VAL A 292 5.98 -6.42 14.26
N PHE A 293 6.40 -7.23 15.22
CA PHE A 293 7.81 -7.41 15.55
C PHE A 293 8.43 -8.45 14.62
N ALA A 294 9.39 -8.03 13.79
CA ALA A 294 10.07 -8.87 12.83
C ALA A 294 11.53 -9.15 13.25
N PRO A 295 12.09 -10.32 12.90
CA PRO A 295 13.47 -10.68 13.28
C PRO A 295 14.50 -9.67 12.76
N ALA A 296 15.51 -9.37 13.58
CA ALA A 296 16.62 -8.53 13.21
C ALA A 296 17.94 -9.04 13.78
N TRP A 297 19.00 -8.93 12.99
CA TRP A 297 20.34 -9.35 13.39
C TRP A 297 20.82 -8.59 14.63
N ARG A 298 21.44 -9.29 15.59
CA ARG A 298 21.95 -8.74 16.87
C ARG A 298 20.89 -7.97 17.69
N ARG A 299 19.61 -8.30 17.54
CA ARG A 299 18.52 -7.79 18.38
C ARG A 299 17.86 -8.93 19.15
N ALA A 300 17.19 -8.59 20.24
CA ALA A 300 16.38 -9.53 20.99
C ALA A 300 15.32 -10.17 20.07
N ALA A 301 14.94 -11.41 20.37
CA ALA A 301 13.91 -12.12 19.63
C ALA A 301 12.61 -11.30 19.55
N PRO A 302 11.85 -11.41 18.46
CA PRO A 302 10.59 -10.68 18.29
C PRO A 302 9.64 -10.78 19.49
N GLU A 303 9.53 -11.96 20.09
CA GLU A 303 8.66 -12.23 21.23
C GLU A 303 9.10 -11.46 22.48
N THR A 304 10.41 -11.37 22.72
CA THR A 304 10.98 -10.57 23.82
C THR A 304 10.73 -9.08 23.59
N ARG A 305 10.86 -8.62 22.34
CA ARG A 305 10.59 -7.22 21.98
C ARG A 305 9.10 -6.89 22.10
N GLU A 306 8.22 -7.76 21.64
CA GLU A 306 6.76 -7.66 21.76
C GLU A 306 6.37 -7.52 23.24
N ALA A 307 6.85 -8.43 24.10
CA ALA A 307 6.54 -8.40 25.53
C ALA A 307 7.04 -7.11 26.21
N ALA A 308 8.28 -6.70 25.95
CA ALA A 308 8.85 -5.49 26.53
C ALA A 308 8.16 -4.20 26.05
N PHE A 309 7.76 -4.16 24.77
CA PHE A 309 6.96 -3.04 24.25
C PHE A 309 5.57 -3.02 24.88
N HIS A 310 4.91 -4.18 24.98
CA HIS A 310 3.57 -4.30 25.55
C HIS A 310 3.50 -3.70 26.96
N GLU A 311 4.44 -4.08 27.83
CA GLU A 311 4.53 -3.53 29.20
C GLU A 311 4.72 -2.00 29.25
N ARG A 312 5.51 -1.46 28.34
CA ARG A 312 5.77 0.00 28.28
C ARG A 312 4.59 0.76 27.70
N ALA A 313 3.96 0.21 26.66
CA ALA A 313 2.89 0.86 25.93
C ALA A 313 1.58 0.96 26.73
N ARG A 314 1.37 0.09 27.72
CA ARG A 314 0.25 0.22 28.69
C ARG A 314 0.25 1.55 29.46
N ARG A 315 1.42 2.19 29.59
CA ARG A 315 1.56 3.48 30.30
C ARG A 315 1.24 4.69 29.43
N VAL A 316 0.98 4.50 28.14
CA VAL A 316 0.62 5.58 27.21
C VAL A 316 -0.88 5.84 27.34
N GLY A 317 -1.26 6.99 27.89
CA GLY A 317 -2.66 7.28 28.26
C GLY A 317 -3.69 7.28 27.13
N SER A 318 -3.26 7.36 25.86
CA SER A 318 -4.16 7.26 24.70
C SER A 318 -4.48 5.81 24.30
N VAL A 319 -3.65 4.85 24.69
CA VAL A 319 -3.82 3.42 24.36
C VAL A 319 -4.95 2.82 25.19
N ASP A 320 -5.77 1.95 24.59
CA ASP A 320 -6.94 1.30 25.21
C ASP A 320 -8.09 2.27 25.54
N TYR A 321 -7.94 3.54 25.16
CA TYR A 321 -8.99 4.55 25.25
C TYR A 321 -9.27 5.17 23.88
N ARG A 322 -8.31 5.93 23.34
CA ARG A 322 -8.42 6.66 22.07
C ARG A 322 -7.87 5.88 20.88
N LEU A 323 -6.95 4.95 21.13
CA LEU A 323 -6.28 4.12 20.16
C LEU A 323 -6.39 2.63 20.53
N THR A 324 -6.82 1.80 19.58
CA THR A 324 -6.64 0.35 19.67
C THR A 324 -5.25 0.01 19.13
N VAL A 325 -4.36 -0.48 19.98
CA VAL A 325 -3.04 -0.97 19.58
C VAL A 325 -2.99 -2.48 19.78
N ALA A 326 -2.66 -3.22 18.72
CA ALA A 326 -2.47 -4.66 18.79
C ALA A 326 -1.08 -5.04 18.28
N THR A 327 -0.47 -6.01 18.94
CA THR A 327 0.91 -6.44 18.71
C THR A 327 0.96 -7.90 18.30
N THR A 328 1.90 -8.26 17.44
CA THR A 328 2.20 -9.65 17.09
C THR A 328 3.66 -9.79 16.66
N THR A 329 4.11 -11.02 16.42
CA THR A 329 5.42 -11.28 15.80
C THR A 329 5.25 -11.79 14.37
N LEU A 330 6.17 -11.41 13.48
CA LEU A 330 6.15 -11.87 12.10
C LEU A 330 6.16 -13.42 11.99
N PRO A 331 6.92 -14.18 12.81
CA PRO A 331 6.83 -15.64 12.83
C PRO A 331 5.43 -16.17 13.14
N LEU A 332 4.74 -15.63 14.16
CA LEU A 332 3.37 -16.04 14.50
C LEU A 332 2.39 -15.70 13.37
N LEU A 333 2.50 -14.49 12.82
CA LEU A 333 1.67 -14.03 11.72
C LEU A 333 1.85 -14.91 10.47
N THR A 334 3.08 -15.28 10.15
CA THR A 334 3.41 -16.14 9.00
C THR A 334 2.87 -17.57 9.20
N LYS A 335 2.94 -18.10 10.43
CA LYS A 335 2.54 -19.48 10.74
C LYS A 335 1.02 -19.64 10.77
N TYR A 336 0.31 -18.72 11.40
CA TYR A 336 -1.12 -18.87 11.68
C TYR A 336 -2.02 -17.93 10.87
N GLY A 337 -1.45 -16.90 10.25
CA GLY A 337 -2.18 -15.91 9.48
C GLY A 337 -2.80 -14.79 10.32
N ALA A 338 -3.08 -13.66 9.67
CA ALA A 338 -3.59 -12.45 10.33
C ALA A 338 -5.02 -12.55 10.87
N GLY A 339 -5.83 -13.49 10.34
CA GLY A 339 -7.22 -13.68 10.76
C GLY A 339 -7.39 -14.50 12.05
N ARG A 340 -6.33 -15.16 12.54
CA ARG A 340 -6.36 -16.02 13.72
C ARG A 340 -5.97 -15.27 14.99
N GLU A 341 -6.01 -15.96 16.12
CA GLU A 341 -5.66 -15.46 17.45
C GLU A 341 -4.15 -15.23 17.61
N VAL A 342 -3.62 -14.28 16.85
CA VAL A 342 -2.21 -13.90 16.86
C VAL A 342 -1.97 -12.52 17.45
N TRP A 343 -3.01 -11.73 17.71
CA TRP A 343 -2.90 -10.33 18.10
C TRP A 343 -3.06 -10.13 19.61
N ARG A 344 -2.04 -9.58 20.27
CA ARG A 344 -2.13 -9.18 21.67
C ARG A 344 -2.47 -7.69 21.75
N VAL A 345 -3.62 -7.36 22.33
CA VAL A 345 -4.07 -5.97 22.53
C VAL A 345 -3.30 -5.33 23.67
N VAL A 346 -2.78 -4.12 23.46
CA VAL A 346 -2.14 -3.29 24.50
C VAL A 346 -3.24 -2.56 25.28
N GLY A 347 -3.21 -2.66 26.62
CA GLY A 347 -4.20 -2.00 27.48
C GLY A 347 -4.17 -2.45 28.93
N ASN A 348 -5.10 -1.91 29.72
CA ASN A 348 -5.18 -2.11 31.19
C ASN A 348 -6.04 -3.33 31.59
N GLY A 349 -6.75 -3.94 30.64
CA GLY A 349 -7.48 -5.21 30.85
C GLY A 349 -6.59 -6.46 30.83
N ARG A 350 -7.19 -7.67 30.82
CA ARG A 350 -6.51 -9.00 30.71
C ARG A 350 -5.64 -9.10 29.43
N GLY A 351 -4.54 -8.37 29.38
CA GLY A 351 -3.70 -8.13 28.19
C GLY A 351 -2.77 -9.28 27.80
N GLY A 352 -3.08 -10.50 28.24
CA GLY A 352 -2.30 -11.70 27.94
C GLY A 352 -2.84 -12.49 26.74
N GLU A 353 -4.15 -12.47 26.52
CA GLU A 353 -4.82 -13.33 25.54
C GLU A 353 -4.69 -12.76 24.12
N ARG A 354 -4.32 -13.63 23.18
CA ARG A 354 -4.27 -13.27 21.76
C ARG A 354 -5.68 -13.35 21.18
N ARG A 355 -6.00 -12.44 20.27
CA ARG A 355 -7.32 -12.30 19.66
C ARG A 355 -7.22 -12.34 18.15
N ALA A 356 -8.31 -12.75 17.51
CA ALA A 356 -8.49 -12.57 16.08
C ALA A 356 -8.62 -11.09 15.73
N LEU A 357 -8.25 -10.71 14.50
CA LEU A 357 -8.33 -9.32 14.02
C LEU A 357 -9.77 -8.77 14.10
N ALA A 358 -10.77 -9.62 13.82
CA ALA A 358 -12.18 -9.27 13.93
C ALA A 358 -12.68 -9.05 15.37
N ALA A 359 -11.94 -9.56 16.37
CA ALA A 359 -12.28 -9.49 17.79
C ALA A 359 -11.48 -8.41 18.54
N LEU A 360 -10.73 -7.56 17.83
CA LEU A 360 -10.06 -6.42 18.44
C LEU A 360 -11.08 -5.43 18.99
N PRO A 361 -10.80 -4.83 20.17
CA PRO A 361 -11.67 -3.80 20.71
C PRO A 361 -11.68 -2.59 19.78
N LYS A 362 -12.83 -1.95 19.66
CA LYS A 362 -12.95 -0.70 18.93
C LYS A 362 -12.54 0.44 19.87
N ALA A 363 -11.69 1.35 19.39
CA ALA A 363 -11.34 2.59 20.11
C ALA A 363 -12.61 3.34 20.54
N ARG A 364 -12.59 4.08 21.64
CA ARG A 364 -13.80 4.80 22.11
C ARG A 364 -14.03 6.10 21.36
#